data_AF-A0A4V3FRN0-F1
#
_entry.id   AF-A0A4V3FRN0-F1
#
_cell.length_a   1.000
_cell.length_b   1.000
_cell.length_c   1.000
_cell.angle_alpha   90.00
_cell.angle_beta   90.00
_cell.angle_gamma   90.00
#
_symmetry.space_group_name_H-M   'P 1'
#
loop_
_entity.id
_entity.type
_entity.pdbx_description
1 polymer ?
#
loop_
_entity_poly.entity_id
_entity_poly.type
_entity_poly.pdbx_seq_one_letter_code
_entity_poly.pdbx_strand_id
1 'polypeptide(L)' 'MYTCRPRFAEYDFRKSSFSNPNQDCVGIAQRSGWVELRDSKTEFGTPSDQRIVLTGDVFRSFLTVITRS' A
#
# COMPACT_ATOMS: atom_id res chain seq x y z
N MET A 1 3.02 -5.20 19.64
CA MET A 1 2.88 -3.73 19.61
C MET A 1 3.82 -3.19 18.53
N TYR A 2 3.30 -2.53 17.49
CA TYR A 2 4.12 -1.89 16.45
C TYR A 2 4.35 -0.43 16.87
N THR A 3 5.47 -0.13 17.51
CA THR A 3 5.59 1.08 18.34
C THR A 3 5.93 2.36 17.57
N CYS A 4 6.23 2.30 16.27
CA CYS A 4 6.35 3.50 15.43
C CYS A 4 5.99 3.16 13.98
N ARG A 5 5.24 4.04 13.30
CA ARG A 5 4.96 3.91 11.86
C ARG A 5 6.29 4.09 11.10
N PRO A 6 6.73 3.09 10.31
CA PRO A 6 7.91 3.25 9.48
C PRO A 6 7.63 4.28 8.37
N ARG A 7 8.63 5.11 8.06
CA ARG A 7 8.61 5.90 6.83
C ARG A 7 9.03 5.01 5.67
N PHE A 8 8.15 4.83 4.69
CA PHE A 8 8.46 4.10 3.47
C PHE A 8 9.09 5.04 2.44
N ALA A 9 10.17 4.56 1.82
CA ALA A 9 10.78 5.14 0.64
C ALA A 9 10.16 4.54 -0.63
N GLU A 10 10.38 5.17 -1.79
CA GLU A 10 9.79 4.72 -3.05
C GLU A 10 10.15 3.27 -3.38
N TYR A 11 11.41 2.87 -3.14
CA TYR A 11 11.88 1.51 -3.40
C TYR A 11 11.27 0.44 -2.47
N ASP A 12 10.62 0.83 -1.38
CA ASP A 12 9.90 -0.11 -0.51
C ASP A 12 8.58 -0.58 -1.17
N PHE A 13 8.07 0.17 -2.15
CA PHE A 13 6.81 -0.14 -2.82
C PHE A 13 7.02 -1.13 -3.95
N ARG A 14 6.24 -2.21 -3.91
CA ARG A 14 6.11 -3.16 -5.01
C ARG A 14 4.78 -2.96 -5.71
N LYS A 15 4.82 -2.87 -7.04
CA LYS A 15 3.59 -2.83 -7.84
C LYS A 15 2.84 -4.15 -7.66
N SER A 16 1.54 -4.07 -7.43
CA SER A 16 0.68 -5.25 -7.33
C SER A 16 0.70 -6.04 -8.64
N SER A 17 0.77 -7.37 -8.57
CA SER A 17 0.68 -8.24 -9.74
C SER A 17 -0.69 -8.22 -10.41
N PHE A 18 -1.73 -7.75 -9.71
CA PHE A 18 -3.08 -7.55 -10.24
C PHE A 18 -3.25 -6.20 -10.96
N SER A 19 -2.23 -5.35 -10.95
CA SER A 19 -2.28 -4.05 -11.61
C SER A 19 -2.08 -4.17 -13.12
N ASN A 20 -3.17 -4.01 -13.87
CA ASN A 20 -3.13 -3.89 -15.33
C ASN A 20 -2.51 -2.53 -15.75
N PRO A 21 -1.69 -2.48 -16.82
CA PRO A 21 -1.04 -1.24 -17.29
C PRO A 21 -2.03 -0.10 -17.55
N ASN A 22 -3.21 -0.44 -18.05
CA ASN A 22 -4.24 0.50 -18.47
C ASN A 22 -5.27 0.83 -17.38
N GLN A 23 -5.15 0.26 -16.17
CA GLN A 23 -6.13 0.44 -15.08
C GLN A 23 -5.42 0.83 -13.77
N ASP A 24 -5.86 0.28 -12.65
CA ASP A 24 -5.46 0.68 -11.30
C ASP A 24 -4.09 0.11 -10.92
N CYS A 25 -3.09 0.99 -10.98
CA CYS A 25 -1.71 0.65 -10.66
C CYS A 25 -1.45 0.94 -9.19
N VAL A 26 -1.48 -0.09 -8.35
CA VAL A 26 -1.32 0.05 -6.90
C VAL A 26 0.10 -0.35 -6.51
N GLY A 27 0.77 0.52 -5.77
CA GLY A 27 2.02 0.23 -5.08
C GLY A 27 1.73 -0.17 -3.64
N ILE A 28 2.36 -1.24 -3.17
CA ILE A 28 2.20 -1.76 -1.80
C ILE A 28 3.58 -1.86 -1.14
N ALA A 29 3.73 -1.28 0.04
CA ALA A 29 4.90 -1.48 0.90
C ALA A 29 4.47 -2.11 2.23
N GLN A 30 5.27 -3.04 2.76
CA GLN A 30 5.00 -3.69 4.04
C GLN A 30 6.29 -3.82 4.86
N ARG A 31 6.28 -3.32 6.09
CA ARG A 31 7.40 -3.43 7.03
C ARG A 31 6.92 -3.28 8.47
N SER A 32 7.48 -4.06 9.38
CA SER A 32 7.21 -3.95 10.83
C SER A 32 5.73 -3.91 11.20
N GLY A 33 4.91 -4.72 10.51
CA GLY A 33 3.46 -4.78 10.73
C GLY A 33 2.66 -3.57 10.27
N TRP A 34 3.23 -2.71 9.44
CA TRP A 34 2.52 -1.64 8.74
C TRP A 34 2.45 -1.94 7.25
N VAL A 35 1.38 -1.48 6.62
CA VAL A 35 1.14 -1.55 5.18
C VAL A 35 0.83 -0.15 4.69
N GLU A 36 1.48 0.26 3.61
CA GLU A 36 1.21 1.52 2.92
C GLU A 36 0.84 1.24 1.47
N LEU A 37 -0.27 1.83 1.03
CA LEU A 37 -0.82 1.72 -0.31
C LEU A 37 -0.76 3.09 -0.97
N ARG A 38 -0.39 3.12 -2.24
CA ARG A 38 -0.37 4.33 -3.08
C ARG A 38 -0.75 4.01 -4.51
N ASP A 39 -1.16 5.03 -5.27
CA ASP A 39 -1.18 4.94 -6.73
C ASP A 39 0.26 5.00 -7.26
N SER A 40 0.70 3.93 -7.90
CA SER A 40 2.05 3.84 -8.46
C SER A 40 2.24 4.66 -9.73
N LYS A 41 1.17 5.25 -10.30
CA LYS A 41 1.24 6.19 -11.43
C LYS A 41 1.53 7.62 -10.99
N THR A 42 1.29 7.93 -9.71
CA THR A 42 1.57 9.27 -9.20
C THR A 42 3.06 9.38 -8.85
N GLU A 43 3.67 10.53 -9.14
CA GLU A 43 5.06 10.79 -8.78
C GLU A 43 5.22 10.79 -7.26
N PHE A 44 6.23 10.05 -6.77
CA PHE A 44 6.44 9.84 -5.34
C PHE A 44 6.70 11.14 -4.58
N GLY A 45 6.01 11.33 -3.45
CA GLY A 45 6.23 12.47 -2.55
C GLY A 45 5.61 13.79 -3.01
N THR A 46 4.96 13.82 -4.16
CA THR A 46 4.16 14.98 -4.57
C THR A 46 2.90 15.13 -3.72
N PRO A 47 2.26 16.31 -3.67
CA PRO A 47 0.98 16.46 -2.97
C PRO A 47 -0.13 15.56 -3.52
N SER A 48 -0.01 15.11 -4.77
CA SER A 48 -0.93 14.17 -5.39
C SER A 48 -0.67 12.72 -4.97
N ASP A 49 0.49 12.40 -4.37
CA ASP A 49 0.86 11.06 -3.89
C ASP A 49 0.11 10.68 -2.61
N GLN A 50 -1.19 10.46 -2.76
CA GLN A 50 -2.08 10.08 -1.66
C GLN A 50 -1.75 8.67 -1.17
N ARG A 51 -1.67 8.52 0.15
CA ARG A 51 -1.23 7.27 0.79
C ARG A 51 -2.25 6.79 1.80
N ILE A 52 -2.63 5.52 1.69
CA ILE A 52 -3.45 4.82 2.67
C ILE A 52 -2.52 4.00 3.54
N VAL A 53 -2.65 4.16 4.86
CA VAL A 53 -1.73 3.59 5.84
C VAL A 53 -2.52 2.74 6.81
N LEU A 54 -2.17 1.47 6.90
CA LEU A 54 -2.87 0.49 7.71
C LEU A 54 -1.89 -0.29 8.56
N THR A 55 -2.35 -0.82 9.68
CA THR A 55 -1.64 -1.93 10.32
C THR A 55 -1.83 -3.20 9.47
N GLY A 56 -0.90 -4.14 9.58
CA GLY A 56 -0.95 -5.40 8.86
C GLY A 56 -2.19 -6.23 9.23
N ASP A 57 -2.66 -6.13 10.48
CA ASP A 57 -3.90 -6.78 10.93
C ASP A 57 -5.13 -6.19 10.24
N VAL A 58 -5.24 -4.87 10.17
CA VAL A 58 -6.35 -4.20 9.47
C VAL A 58 -6.31 -4.51 7.98
N PHE A 59 -5.13 -4.48 7.36
CA PHE A 59 -4.97 -4.82 5.94
C PHE A 59 -5.41 -6.27 5.64
N ARG A 60 -5.04 -7.25 6.48
CA ARG A 60 -5.48 -8.64 6.34
C ARG A 60 -7.00 -8.79 6.49
N SER A 61 -7.61 -8.12 7.47
CA SER A 61 -9.06 -8.13 7.66
C SER A 61 -9.78 -7.52 6.46
N PHE A 62 -9.27 -6.41 5.92
CA PHE A 62 -9.79 -5.79 4.71
C PHE A 62 -9.74 -6.73 3.51
N LEU A 63 -8.58 -7.37 3.26
CA LEU A 63 -8.44 -8.36 2.18
C LEU A 63 -9.44 -9.51 2.33
N THR A 64 -9.61 -10.04 3.55
CA THR A 64 -10.52 -11.16 3.81
C THR A 64 -11.97 -10.83 3.45
N VAL A 65 -12.41 -9.59 3.66
CA VAL A 65 -13.76 -9.14 3.31
C VAL A 65 -13.92 -9.04 1.80
N ILE A 66 -12.96 -8.44 1.09
CA ILE A 66 -13.10 -8.15 -0.33
C ILE A 66 -12.80 -9.35 -1.25
N THR A 67 -12.01 -10.34 -0.80
CA THR A 67 -11.71 -11.54 -1.60
C THR A 67 -12.72 -12.67 -1.41
N ARG A 68 -13.76 -12.45 -0.59
CA ARG A 68 -14.85 -13.41 -0.37
C ARG A 68 -16.15 -13.04 -1.12
N SER A 69 -16.10 -12.07 -2.02
CA SER A 69 -17.20 -11.69 -2.92
C SER A 69 -17.07 -12.36 -4.28
#